data_AF-A0A4R5VYS1-F1
#
_entry.id   AF-A0A4R5VYS1-F1
#
_cell.length_a   1.000
_cell.length_b   1.000
_cell.length_c   1.000
_cell.angle_alpha   90.00
_cell.angle_beta   90.00
_cell.angle_gamma   90.00
#
_symmetry.space_group_name_H-M   'P 1'
#
loop_
_entity.id
_entity.type
_entity.pdbx_description
1 polymer ?
#
loop_
_entity_poly.entity_id
_entity_poly.type
_entity_poly.pdbx_seq_one_letter_code
_entity_poly.pdbx_strand_id
1 'polypeptide(L)'
;MSEDQKNSNIGLVLKDLLKQQSLSMRKLSELTEIDTATISRIINGKRKATPEHLNKFAVSLGVPFAALFRAAGYPIDQKTEKSYSDDLNATVDNIEKILESSNLYNKKFTIESVEKQLVKYEQFAQTEEGEETILNNFEKKLQKLGGIGPFISHLKVMFEQFCTKKASSHHLAVIGSALLYFIMPVDVIPDYIFPIGYLDDAVAVQLVSNLLSMKK
;
A
#
# COMPACT_ATOMS: atom_id res chain seq x y z
N MET A 1 41.44 -7.37 5.53
CA MET A 1 41.20 -8.12 4.28
C MET A 1 39.74 -8.56 4.33
N SER A 2 38.80 -7.61 4.28
CA SER A 2 38.12 -7.13 3.05
C SER A 2 37.27 -8.24 2.45
N GLU A 3 36.13 -8.50 3.08
CA GLU A 3 35.11 -9.44 2.59
C GLU A 3 34.54 -8.95 1.26
N ASP A 4 34.64 -9.81 0.26
CA ASP A 4 34.24 -9.56 -1.11
C ASP A 4 32.74 -9.32 -1.26
N GLN A 5 32.44 -8.09 -1.68
CA GLN A 5 31.41 -7.65 -2.64
C GLN A 5 30.51 -8.76 -3.23
N LYS A 6 29.44 -9.14 -2.52
CA LYS A 6 28.18 -9.50 -3.18
C LYS A 6 27.61 -8.24 -3.82
N ASN A 7 27.96 -7.99 -5.08
CA ASN A 7 27.56 -6.81 -5.85
C ASN A 7 26.04 -6.60 -5.84
N SER A 8 25.55 -5.69 -4.98
CA SER A 8 24.20 -5.11 -5.10
C SER A 8 24.12 -4.37 -6.43
N ASN A 9 23.46 -4.99 -7.42
CA ASN A 9 23.31 -4.48 -8.79
C ASN A 9 22.38 -3.24 -8.89
N ILE A 10 21.87 -2.74 -7.77
CA ILE A 10 20.95 -1.59 -7.67
C ILE A 10 21.51 -0.31 -8.30
N GLY A 11 22.81 -0.04 -8.16
CA GLY A 11 23.41 1.17 -8.70
C GLY A 11 23.37 1.21 -10.23
N LEU A 12 23.59 0.06 -10.88
CA LEU A 12 23.48 -0.08 -12.33
C LEU A 12 22.02 0.02 -12.79
N VAL A 13 21.10 -0.64 -12.09
CA VAL A 13 19.64 -0.55 -12.37
C VAL A 13 19.15 0.89 -12.30
N LEU A 14 19.51 1.64 -11.25
CA LEU A 14 19.13 3.04 -11.12
C LEU A 14 19.74 3.92 -12.22
N LYS A 15 20.98 3.64 -12.62
CA LYS A 15 21.65 4.39 -13.69
C LYS A 15 20.96 4.19 -15.04
N ASP A 16 20.55 2.96 -15.35
CA ASP A 16 19.80 2.66 -16.57
C ASP A 16 18.40 3.26 -16.56
N LEU A 17 17.67 3.18 -15.44
CA LEU A 17 16.35 3.79 -15.30
C LEU A 17 16.40 5.32 -15.46
N LEU A 18 17.40 5.98 -14.88
CA LEU A 18 17.63 7.41 -15.05
C LEU A 18 17.92 7.76 -16.51
N LYS A 19 18.70 6.93 -17.21
CA LYS A 19 19.01 7.14 -18.64
C LYS A 19 17.76 6.95 -19.51
N GLN A 20 16.97 5.90 -19.26
CA GLN A 20 15.73 5.61 -19.99
C GLN A 20 14.70 6.74 -19.84
N GLN A 21 14.61 7.33 -18.64
CA GLN A 21 13.67 8.42 -18.35
C GLN A 21 14.28 9.82 -18.58
N SER A 22 15.50 9.91 -19.11
CA SER A 22 16.22 11.18 -19.30
C SER A 22 16.32 12.05 -18.03
N LEU A 23 16.44 11.41 -16.88
CA LEU A 23 16.50 12.05 -15.57
C LEU A 23 17.95 12.22 -15.09
N SER A 24 18.25 13.37 -14.47
CA SER A 24 19.50 13.58 -13.75
C SER A 24 19.39 13.13 -12.29
N MET A 25 20.52 12.86 -11.64
CA MET A 25 20.56 12.59 -10.19
C MET A 25 19.96 13.75 -9.36
N ARG A 26 20.15 15.00 -9.81
CA ARG A 26 19.52 16.18 -9.20
C ARG A 26 18.00 16.12 -9.31
N LYS A 27 17.47 15.69 -10.46
CA LYS A 27 16.02 15.57 -10.64
C LYS A 27 15.44 14.44 -9.79
N LEU A 28 16.14 13.31 -9.67
CA LEU A 28 15.75 12.23 -8.77
C LEU A 28 15.76 12.68 -7.30
N SER A 29 16.71 13.53 -6.92
CA SER A 29 16.78 14.13 -5.59
C SER A 29 15.55 14.95 -5.26
N GLU A 30 15.09 15.79 -6.20
CA GLU A 30 13.84 16.56 -6.05
C GLU A 30 12.61 15.65 -5.90
N LEU A 31 12.52 14.58 -6.70
CA LEU A 31 11.36 13.68 -6.70
C LEU A 31 11.28 12.80 -5.44
N THR A 32 12.41 12.49 -4.83
CA THR A 32 12.49 11.52 -3.72
C THR A 32 12.73 12.17 -2.37
N GLU A 33 12.99 13.48 -2.33
CA GLU A 33 13.45 14.22 -1.14
C GLU A 33 14.73 13.63 -0.51
N ILE A 34 15.54 12.89 -1.29
CA ILE A 34 16.83 12.35 -0.87
C ILE A 34 17.93 13.23 -1.43
N ASP A 35 18.90 13.61 -0.59
CA ASP A 35 20.07 14.38 -1.01
C ASP A 35 20.79 13.75 -2.23
N THR A 36 21.13 14.59 -3.21
CA THR A 36 21.84 14.19 -4.45
C THR A 36 23.16 13.48 -4.15
N ALA A 37 23.90 13.87 -3.12
CA ALA A 37 25.14 13.21 -2.72
C ALA A 37 24.89 11.81 -2.14
N THR A 38 23.76 11.61 -1.46
CA THR A 38 23.29 10.30 -0.99
C THR A 38 22.90 9.40 -2.16
N ILE A 39 22.13 9.90 -3.12
CA ILE A 39 21.79 9.18 -4.36
C ILE A 39 23.05 8.79 -5.13
N SER A 40 23.99 9.72 -5.31
CA SER A 40 25.26 9.46 -5.99
C SER A 40 26.09 8.38 -5.28
N ARG A 41 26.17 8.41 -3.93
CA ARG A 41 26.86 7.37 -3.16
C ARG A 41 26.19 6.00 -3.31
N ILE A 42 24.86 5.94 -3.40
CA ILE A 42 24.11 4.69 -3.63
C ILE A 42 24.37 4.15 -5.03
N ILE A 43 24.27 4.99 -6.07
CA ILE A 43 24.48 4.59 -7.47
C ILE A 43 25.90 4.08 -7.69
N ASN A 44 26.89 4.69 -7.05
CA ASN A 44 28.29 4.28 -7.15
C ASN A 44 28.69 3.16 -6.17
N GLY A 45 27.73 2.55 -5.46
CA GLY A 45 28.00 1.45 -4.53
C GLY A 45 28.75 1.83 -3.25
N LYS A 46 28.99 3.13 -3.01
CA LYS A 46 29.65 3.65 -1.80
C LYS A 46 28.73 3.64 -0.57
N ARG A 47 27.42 3.50 -0.76
CA ARG A 47 26.41 3.40 0.30
C ARG A 47 25.35 2.37 -0.09
N LYS A 48 24.98 1.49 0.84
CA LYS A 48 23.84 0.57 0.63
C LYS A 48 22.52 1.36 0.68
N ALA A 49 21.64 1.12 -0.28
CA ALA A 49 20.29 1.66 -0.24
C ALA A 49 19.50 1.02 0.92
N THR A 50 18.78 1.81 1.71
CA THR A 50 17.87 1.31 2.74
C THR A 50 16.53 0.96 2.08
N PRO A 51 15.66 0.18 2.74
CA PRO A 51 14.31 -0.10 2.22
C PRO A 51 13.51 1.19 1.93
N GLU A 52 13.67 2.22 2.75
CA GLU A 52 13.02 3.53 2.53
C GLU A 52 13.53 4.21 1.25
N HIS A 53 14.84 4.19 0.99
CA HIS A 53 15.39 4.72 -0.27
C HIS A 53 14.82 3.98 -1.48
N LEU A 54 14.78 2.64 -1.41
CA LEU A 54 14.27 1.80 -2.50
C LEU A 54 12.79 2.05 -2.76
N ASN A 55 12.00 2.26 -1.71
CA ASN A 55 10.59 2.61 -1.83
C ASN A 55 10.42 3.96 -2.57
N LYS A 56 11.10 5.01 -2.08
CA LYS A 56 11.08 6.34 -2.70
C LYS A 56 11.52 6.31 -4.18
N PHE A 57 12.54 5.52 -4.52
CA PHE A 57 12.97 5.32 -5.91
C PHE A 57 11.91 4.60 -6.76
N ALA A 58 11.28 3.55 -6.25
CA ALA A 58 10.26 2.80 -7.00
C ALA A 58 9.03 3.66 -7.32
N VAL A 59 8.53 4.42 -6.34
CA VAL A 59 7.41 5.35 -6.53
C VAL A 59 7.78 6.44 -7.55
N SER A 60 8.94 7.07 -7.38
CA SER A 60 9.35 8.21 -8.22
C SER A 60 9.71 7.83 -9.65
N LEU A 61 10.21 6.61 -9.87
CA LEU A 61 10.60 6.11 -11.19
C LEU A 61 9.53 5.22 -11.82
N GLY A 62 8.40 4.97 -11.13
CA GLY A 62 7.31 4.13 -11.62
C GLY A 62 7.70 2.67 -11.86
N VAL A 63 8.62 2.13 -11.05
CA VAL A 63 9.11 0.75 -11.20
C VAL A 63 8.64 -0.15 -10.06
N PRO A 64 8.41 -1.46 -10.31
CA PRO A 64 8.01 -2.38 -9.25
C PRO A 64 9.05 -2.45 -8.12
N PHE A 65 8.59 -2.32 -6.87
CA PHE A 65 9.44 -2.43 -5.68
C PHE A 65 10.28 -3.72 -5.68
N ALA A 66 9.68 -4.82 -6.12
CA ALA A 66 10.32 -6.12 -6.23
C ALA A 66 11.62 -6.09 -7.06
N ALA A 67 11.68 -5.26 -8.10
CA ALA A 67 12.84 -5.15 -8.98
C ALA A 67 14.01 -4.45 -8.27
N LEU A 68 13.76 -3.32 -7.60
CA LEU A 68 14.80 -2.55 -6.91
C LEU A 68 15.33 -3.28 -5.66
N PHE A 69 14.45 -3.91 -4.89
CA PHE A 69 14.86 -4.65 -3.70
C PHE A 69 15.67 -5.90 -4.04
N ARG A 70 15.29 -6.66 -5.07
CA ARG A 70 16.09 -7.77 -5.60
C ARG A 70 17.46 -7.29 -6.06
N ALA A 71 17.51 -6.18 -6.81
CA ALA A 71 18.77 -5.59 -7.27
C ALA A 71 19.64 -5.08 -6.11
N ALA A 72 19.04 -4.67 -4.99
CA ALA A 72 19.76 -4.25 -3.79
C ALA A 72 20.23 -5.44 -2.92
N GLY A 73 19.89 -6.68 -3.29
CA GLY A 73 20.29 -7.90 -2.57
C GLY A 73 19.39 -8.23 -1.39
N TYR A 74 18.17 -7.68 -1.34
CA TYR A 74 17.16 -8.13 -0.39
C TYR A 74 16.54 -9.43 -0.90
N PRO A 75 16.31 -10.43 -0.02
CA PRO A 75 15.59 -11.63 -0.38
C PRO A 75 14.16 -11.23 -0.76
N ILE A 76 13.91 -11.20 -2.08
CA ILE A 76 12.57 -11.07 -2.64
C ILE A 76 12.31 -12.37 -3.36
N ASP A 77 11.70 -13.29 -2.63
CA ASP A 77 11.18 -14.52 -3.20
C ASP A 77 10.34 -14.15 -4.42
N GLN A 78 10.60 -14.79 -5.57
CA GLN A 78 9.72 -14.72 -6.74
C GLN A 78 8.41 -15.45 -6.38
N LYS A 79 7.56 -14.80 -5.59
CA LYS A 79 6.29 -15.34 -5.14
C LYS A 79 5.20 -14.86 -6.09
N THR A 80 5.10 -15.55 -7.23
CA THR A 80 3.84 -15.69 -7.97
C THR A 80 2.71 -15.99 -6.98
N GLU A 81 1.64 -15.19 -7.03
CA GLU A 81 0.26 -15.29 -6.50
C GLU A 81 -0.09 -16.31 -5.39
N LYS A 82 0.48 -17.51 -5.36
CA LYS A 82 0.22 -18.57 -4.37
C LYS A 82 0.78 -18.34 -2.96
N SER A 83 1.78 -17.47 -2.77
CA SER A 83 2.34 -17.22 -1.43
C SER A 83 1.87 -15.91 -0.79
N TYR A 84 1.27 -15.00 -1.57
CA TYR A 84 0.62 -13.80 -1.01
C TYR A 84 -0.66 -14.16 -0.26
N SER A 85 -1.42 -15.12 -0.79
CA SER A 85 -2.53 -15.73 -0.08
C SER A 85 -2.05 -16.39 1.21
N ASP A 86 -0.93 -17.11 1.23
CA ASP A 86 -0.46 -17.78 2.45
C ASP A 86 -0.01 -16.80 3.54
N ASP A 87 0.60 -15.67 3.18
CA ASP A 87 1.06 -14.65 4.15
C ASP A 87 -0.11 -13.78 4.67
N LEU A 88 -1.08 -13.46 3.80
CA LEU A 88 -2.33 -12.80 4.21
C LEU A 88 -3.22 -13.73 5.01
N ASN A 89 -3.37 -14.99 4.60
CA ASN A 89 -4.10 -16.01 5.36
C ASN A 89 -3.44 -16.23 6.72
N ALA A 90 -2.12 -16.33 6.80
CA ALA A 90 -1.42 -16.43 8.08
C ALA A 90 -1.63 -15.18 8.96
N THR A 91 -1.67 -13.99 8.37
CA THR A 91 -1.96 -12.74 9.08
C THR A 91 -3.41 -12.73 9.58
N VAL A 92 -4.36 -13.10 8.73
CA VAL A 92 -5.81 -13.23 9.02
C VAL A 92 -6.06 -14.26 10.11
N ASP A 93 -5.40 -15.42 10.06
CA ASP A 93 -5.48 -16.48 11.07
C ASP A 93 -4.93 -16.00 12.42
N ASN A 94 -3.88 -15.17 12.41
CA ASN A 94 -3.34 -14.58 13.63
C ASN A 94 -4.30 -13.53 14.21
N ILE A 95 -4.95 -12.73 13.36
CA ILE A 95 -5.99 -11.77 13.76
C ILE A 95 -7.19 -12.49 14.37
N GLU A 96 -7.66 -13.54 13.68
CA GLU A 96 -8.77 -14.37 14.12
C GLU A 96 -8.50 -14.94 15.52
N LYS A 97 -7.32 -15.55 15.74
CA LYS A 97 -6.94 -16.09 17.05
C LYS A 97 -6.92 -15.02 18.15
N ILE A 98 -6.47 -13.81 17.85
CA ILE A 98 -6.46 -12.71 18.82
C ILE A 98 -7.90 -12.26 19.12
N LEU A 99 -8.75 -12.13 18.09
CA LEU A 99 -10.16 -11.76 18.26
C LEU A 99 -10.94 -12.81 19.05
N GLU A 100 -10.76 -14.10 18.74
CA GLU A 100 -11.32 -15.23 19.49
C GLU A 100 -10.88 -15.20 20.95
N SER A 101 -9.59 -14.97 21.22
CA SER A 101 -9.06 -14.92 22.59
C SER A 101 -9.61 -13.74 23.42
N SER A 102 -10.06 -12.68 22.74
CA SER A 102 -10.56 -11.46 23.41
C SER A 102 -12.05 -11.54 23.78
N ASN A 103 -12.83 -12.49 23.25
CA ASN A 103 -14.31 -12.53 23.36
C ASN A 103 -15.02 -11.23 22.90
N LEU A 104 -14.33 -10.33 22.19
CA LEU A 104 -14.87 -9.02 21.77
C LEU A 104 -15.59 -9.07 20.42
N TYR A 105 -15.42 -10.16 19.68
CA TYR A 105 -15.97 -10.32 18.33
C TYR A 105 -16.36 -11.78 18.08
N ASN A 106 -17.63 -12.02 17.78
CA ASN A 106 -18.21 -13.37 17.67
C ASN A 106 -18.41 -13.82 16.21
N LYS A 107 -17.77 -13.14 15.24
CA LYS A 107 -17.81 -13.49 13.81
C LYS A 107 -16.42 -13.89 13.34
N LYS A 108 -16.37 -14.87 12.44
CA LYS A 108 -15.15 -15.35 11.82
C LYS A 108 -14.54 -14.26 10.94
N PHE A 109 -13.33 -13.79 11.25
CA PHE A 109 -12.58 -12.86 10.42
C PHE A 109 -11.90 -13.65 9.29
N THR A 110 -12.34 -13.46 8.05
CA THR A 110 -11.75 -14.16 6.89
C THR A 110 -11.56 -13.20 5.72
N ILE A 111 -10.62 -13.49 4.81
CA ILE A 111 -10.45 -12.72 3.57
C ILE A 111 -11.75 -12.66 2.76
N GLU A 112 -12.46 -13.79 2.66
CA GLU A 112 -13.75 -13.86 1.96
C GLU A 112 -14.79 -12.89 2.55
N SER A 113 -14.76 -12.68 3.88
CA SER A 113 -15.67 -11.73 4.53
C SER A 113 -15.36 -10.27 4.14
N VAL A 114 -14.07 -9.93 4.01
CA VAL A 114 -13.60 -8.62 3.56
C VAL A 114 -13.99 -8.38 2.10
N GLU A 115 -13.72 -9.36 1.22
CA GLU A 115 -14.07 -9.29 -0.20
C GLU A 115 -15.57 -9.08 -0.41
N LYS A 116 -16.40 -9.82 0.34
CA LYS A 116 -17.86 -9.68 0.27
C LYS A 116 -18.35 -8.29 0.69
N GLN A 117 -17.67 -7.64 1.64
CA GLN A 117 -18.00 -6.27 2.04
C GLN A 117 -17.54 -5.25 1.00
N LEU A 118 -16.35 -5.41 0.43
CA LEU A 118 -15.87 -4.54 -0.64
C LEU A 118 -16.80 -4.56 -1.85
N VAL A 119 -17.37 -5.72 -2.22
CA VAL A 119 -18.37 -5.81 -3.30
C VAL A 119 -19.63 -5.00 -2.98
N LYS A 120 -20.13 -5.06 -1.73
CA LYS A 120 -21.29 -4.26 -1.33
C LYS A 120 -20.98 -2.77 -1.35
N TYR A 121 -19.80 -2.39 -0.87
CA TYR A 121 -19.40 -0.99 -0.85
C TYR A 121 -19.08 -0.44 -2.23
N GLU A 122 -18.64 -1.28 -3.17
CA GLU A 122 -18.50 -0.87 -4.57
C GLU A 122 -19.86 -0.49 -5.16
N GLN A 123 -20.92 -1.25 -4.85
CA GLN A 123 -22.28 -0.90 -5.25
C GLN A 123 -22.78 0.35 -4.53
N PHE A 124 -22.51 0.50 -3.23
CA PHE A 124 -22.92 1.67 -2.47
C PHE A 124 -22.18 2.94 -2.90
N ALA A 125 -20.89 2.86 -3.22
CA ALA A 125 -20.09 3.98 -3.71
C ALA A 125 -20.61 4.58 -5.02
N GLN A 126 -21.42 3.84 -5.77
CA GLN A 126 -22.04 4.31 -7.02
C GLN A 126 -23.35 5.06 -6.77
N THR A 127 -23.86 5.13 -5.54
CA THR A 127 -25.05 5.90 -5.19
C THR A 127 -24.66 7.29 -4.70
N GLU A 128 -25.59 8.25 -4.82
CA GLU A 128 -25.40 9.61 -4.29
C GLU A 128 -25.14 9.58 -2.77
N GLU A 129 -25.84 8.70 -2.04
CA GLU A 129 -25.68 8.52 -0.60
C GLU A 129 -24.29 8.01 -0.22
N GLY A 130 -23.75 7.05 -0.99
CA GLY A 130 -22.39 6.53 -0.77
C GLY A 130 -21.32 7.58 -1.08
N GLU A 131 -21.48 8.34 -2.18
CA GLU A 131 -20.60 9.45 -2.52
C GLU A 131 -20.59 10.51 -1.40
N GLU A 132 -21.76 10.94 -0.93
CA GLU A 132 -21.89 11.91 0.16
C GLU A 132 -21.27 11.39 1.47
N THR A 133 -21.47 10.11 1.78
CA THR A 133 -20.89 9.46 2.96
C THR A 133 -19.36 9.53 2.92
N ILE A 134 -18.75 9.24 1.77
CA ILE A 134 -17.29 9.30 1.60
C ILE A 134 -16.79 10.72 1.83
N LEU A 135 -17.37 11.70 1.13
CA LEU A 135 -16.95 13.11 1.17
C LEU A 135 -17.05 13.72 2.58
N ASN A 136 -18.12 13.37 3.31
CA ASN A 136 -18.40 13.98 4.61
C ASN A 136 -17.69 13.32 5.80
N ASN A 137 -17.27 12.06 5.67
CA ASN A 137 -16.83 11.27 6.83
C ASN A 137 -15.36 10.82 6.75
N PHE A 138 -14.73 10.82 5.59
CA PHE A 138 -13.32 10.43 5.45
C PHE A 138 -12.39 11.23 6.36
N GLU A 139 -12.39 12.56 6.22
CA GLU A 139 -11.54 13.45 7.02
C GLU A 139 -11.88 13.38 8.51
N LYS A 140 -13.17 13.22 8.85
CA LYS A 140 -13.60 13.08 10.25
C LYS A 140 -13.06 11.80 10.89
N LYS A 141 -13.09 10.67 10.16
CA LYS A 141 -12.51 9.40 10.60
C LYS A 141 -10.99 9.51 10.75
N LEU A 142 -10.34 10.11 9.75
CA LEU A 142 -8.90 10.32 9.75
C LEU A 142 -8.40 11.14 10.95
N GLN A 143 -9.10 12.23 11.28
CA GLN A 143 -8.78 13.08 12.44
C GLN A 143 -8.94 12.34 13.77
N LYS A 144 -9.99 11.51 13.92
CA LYS A 144 -10.21 10.70 15.13
C LYS A 144 -9.10 9.69 15.39
N LEU A 145 -8.47 9.17 14.34
CA LEU A 145 -7.36 8.21 14.43
C LEU A 145 -5.98 8.88 14.61
N GLY A 146 -5.93 10.21 14.69
CA GLY A 146 -4.67 10.95 14.83
C GLY A 146 -3.80 10.98 13.57
N GLY A 147 -4.33 10.53 12.42
CA GLY A 147 -3.70 10.69 11.10
C GLY A 147 -2.39 9.92 10.85
N ILE A 148 -1.99 9.01 11.76
CA ILE A 148 -0.72 8.27 11.67
C ILE A 148 -1.02 6.78 11.48
N GLY A 149 -0.68 6.25 10.31
CA GLY A 149 -0.79 4.83 9.99
C GLY A 149 -0.15 4.52 8.64
N PRO A 150 0.37 3.29 8.42
CA PRO A 150 1.19 2.95 7.25
C PRO A 150 0.44 3.05 5.91
N PHE A 151 -0.90 3.02 5.94
CA PHE A 151 -1.77 3.07 4.75
C PHE A 151 -2.52 4.41 4.58
N ILE A 152 -2.40 5.34 5.53
CA ILE A 152 -3.12 6.62 5.51
C ILE A 152 -2.78 7.46 4.28
N SER A 153 -1.51 7.45 3.85
CA SER A 153 -1.09 8.15 2.63
C SER A 153 -1.81 7.62 1.39
N HIS A 154 -1.98 6.30 1.29
CA HIS A 154 -2.71 5.67 0.18
C HIS A 154 -4.20 6.02 0.21
N LEU A 155 -4.83 5.99 1.39
CA LEU A 155 -6.24 6.40 1.54
C LEU A 155 -6.46 7.86 1.13
N LYS A 156 -5.52 8.77 1.45
CA LYS A 156 -5.59 10.17 1.01
C LYS A 156 -5.50 10.31 -0.52
N VAL A 157 -4.61 9.57 -1.16
CA VAL A 157 -4.50 9.54 -2.63
C VAL A 157 -5.78 9.00 -3.26
N MET A 158 -6.33 7.93 -2.72
CA MET A 158 -7.61 7.35 -3.14
C MET A 158 -8.76 8.36 -2.99
N PHE A 159 -8.84 9.05 -1.86
CA PHE A 159 -9.84 10.10 -1.63
C PHE A 159 -9.70 11.26 -2.62
N GLU A 160 -8.48 11.73 -2.90
CA GLU A 160 -8.24 12.77 -3.90
C GLU A 160 -8.67 12.31 -5.31
N GLN A 161 -8.36 11.07 -5.70
CA GLN A 161 -8.79 10.49 -6.97
C GLN A 161 -10.32 10.40 -7.06
N PHE A 162 -10.97 10.02 -5.96
CA PHE A 162 -12.42 9.95 -5.85
C PHE A 162 -13.06 11.34 -6.04
N CYS A 163 -12.58 12.34 -5.31
CA CYS A 163 -13.06 13.73 -5.38
C CYS A 163 -12.86 14.37 -6.77
N THR A 164 -11.73 14.09 -7.41
CA THR A 164 -11.39 14.72 -8.70
C THR A 164 -12.07 14.04 -9.89
N LYS A 165 -12.76 12.91 -9.69
CA LYS A 165 -13.42 12.09 -10.74
C LYS A 165 -12.52 11.84 -11.97
N LYS A 166 -11.20 11.76 -11.77
CA LYS A 166 -10.19 11.61 -12.84
C LYS A 166 -10.06 10.19 -13.40
N ALA A 167 -10.93 9.26 -13.00
CA ALA A 167 -10.89 7.85 -13.38
C ALA A 167 -12.24 7.38 -13.94
N SER A 168 -12.29 6.16 -14.49
CA SER A 168 -13.54 5.58 -14.98
C SER A 168 -14.52 5.32 -13.82
N SER A 169 -15.82 5.27 -14.13
CA SER A 169 -16.88 5.05 -13.12
C SER A 169 -16.63 3.79 -12.27
N HIS A 170 -16.19 2.70 -12.91
CA HIS A 170 -15.82 1.47 -12.20
C HIS A 170 -14.58 1.66 -11.32
N HIS A 171 -13.56 2.40 -11.78
CA HIS A 171 -12.39 2.70 -10.94
C HIS A 171 -12.77 3.51 -9.70
N LEU A 172 -13.66 4.50 -9.87
CA LEU A 172 -14.16 5.31 -8.76
C LEU A 172 -14.99 4.47 -7.79
N ALA A 173 -15.79 3.53 -8.28
CA ALA A 173 -16.55 2.61 -7.43
C ALA A 173 -15.64 1.71 -6.57
N VAL A 174 -14.58 1.17 -7.15
CA VAL A 174 -13.58 0.35 -6.44
C VAL A 174 -12.78 1.19 -5.42
N ILE A 175 -12.44 2.43 -5.77
CA ILE A 175 -11.82 3.36 -4.81
C ILE A 175 -12.79 3.67 -3.67
N GLY A 176 -14.05 3.98 -4.01
CA GLY A 176 -15.09 4.28 -3.06
C GLY A 176 -15.37 3.12 -2.11
N SER A 177 -15.21 1.87 -2.55
CA SER A 177 -15.41 0.71 -1.68
C SER A 177 -14.39 0.63 -0.55
N ALA A 178 -13.11 0.89 -0.84
CA ALA A 178 -12.05 0.98 0.18
C ALA A 178 -12.26 2.16 1.14
N LEU A 179 -12.68 3.32 0.61
CA LEU A 179 -12.95 4.50 1.44
C LEU A 179 -14.14 4.28 2.37
N LEU A 180 -15.22 3.67 1.88
CA LEU A 180 -16.38 3.32 2.69
C LEU A 180 -16.03 2.28 3.74
N TYR A 181 -15.22 1.27 3.39
CA TYR A 181 -14.75 0.27 4.33
C TYR A 181 -14.00 0.90 5.52
N PHE A 182 -13.12 1.86 5.25
CA PHE A 182 -12.39 2.61 6.27
C PHE A 182 -13.31 3.52 7.13
N ILE A 183 -14.30 4.15 6.50
CA ILE A 183 -15.20 5.11 7.15
C ILE A 183 -16.22 4.41 8.05
N MET A 184 -16.74 3.27 7.60
CA MET A 184 -17.90 2.64 8.21
C MET A 184 -17.48 1.81 9.43
N PRO A 185 -18.10 2.04 10.60
CA PRO A 185 -17.64 1.48 11.87
C PRO A 185 -17.95 -0.02 12.07
N VAL A 186 -18.58 -0.70 11.11
CA VAL A 186 -19.31 -1.95 11.37
C VAL A 186 -18.73 -3.19 10.69
N ASP A 187 -17.98 -3.09 9.59
CA ASP A 187 -18.10 -4.19 8.63
C ASP A 187 -17.17 -5.39 8.78
N VAL A 188 -16.03 -5.31 9.48
CA VAL A 188 -15.25 -6.52 9.78
C VAL A 188 -14.49 -6.49 11.14
N ILE A 189 -13.92 -5.37 11.59
CA ILE A 189 -13.43 -5.23 12.99
C ILE A 189 -14.01 -3.95 13.62
N PRO A 190 -14.77 -4.04 14.72
CA PRO A 190 -15.33 -2.87 15.36
C PRO A 190 -14.27 -1.89 15.88
N ASP A 191 -14.48 -0.59 15.66
CA ASP A 191 -13.59 0.51 16.07
C ASP A 191 -13.20 0.51 17.57
N TYR A 192 -13.95 -0.19 18.42
CA TYR A 192 -13.68 -0.28 19.86
C TYR A 192 -12.61 -1.34 20.23
N ILE A 193 -12.13 -2.13 19.27
CA ILE A 193 -11.06 -3.12 19.46
C ILE A 193 -9.71 -2.47 19.15
N PHE A 194 -9.31 -1.51 19.98
CA PHE A 194 -7.97 -0.93 19.96
C PHE A 194 -6.96 -1.99 20.48
N PRO A 195 -5.90 -2.40 19.74
CA PRO A 195 -5.30 -1.78 18.55
C PRO A 195 -5.53 -2.54 17.21
N ILE A 196 -6.51 -3.45 17.12
CA ILE A 196 -6.65 -4.42 16.02
C ILE A 196 -7.33 -3.82 14.77
N GLY A 197 -8.18 -2.80 14.92
CA GLY A 197 -8.96 -2.22 13.81
C GLY A 197 -8.14 -1.73 12.60
N TYR A 198 -6.89 -1.31 12.80
CA TYR A 198 -6.01 -0.84 11.71
C TYR A 198 -5.54 -1.95 10.75
N LEU A 199 -5.61 -3.20 11.18
CA LEU A 199 -5.08 -4.33 10.43
C LEU A 199 -6.03 -4.74 9.30
N ASP A 200 -7.34 -4.54 9.52
CA ASP A 200 -8.41 -4.76 8.56
C ASP A 200 -8.36 -3.76 7.38
N ASP A 201 -8.13 -2.48 7.69
CA ASP A 201 -7.92 -1.42 6.70
C ASP A 201 -6.69 -1.68 5.79
N ALA A 202 -5.62 -2.24 6.36
CA ALA A 202 -4.40 -2.58 5.61
C ALA A 202 -4.66 -3.71 4.60
N VAL A 203 -5.48 -4.70 4.96
CA VAL A 203 -5.88 -5.79 4.07
C VAL A 203 -6.76 -5.27 2.93
N ALA A 204 -7.72 -4.39 3.23
CA ALA A 204 -8.60 -3.79 2.23
C ALA A 204 -7.82 -2.98 1.16
N VAL A 205 -6.88 -2.13 1.59
CA VAL A 205 -6.02 -1.34 0.69
C VAL A 205 -5.17 -2.25 -0.21
N GLN A 206 -4.66 -3.36 0.33
CA GLN A 206 -3.81 -4.30 -0.39
C GLN A 206 -4.58 -5.07 -1.47
N LEU A 207 -5.80 -5.52 -1.16
CA LEU A 207 -6.67 -6.23 -2.12
C LEU A 207 -7.06 -5.34 -3.30
N VAL A 208 -7.45 -4.08 -3.01
CA VAL A 208 -7.81 -3.11 -4.05
C VAL A 208 -6.63 -2.79 -4.96
N SER A 209 -5.43 -2.64 -4.40
CA SER A 209 -4.21 -2.39 -5.17
C SER A 209 -3.87 -3.52 -6.16
N ASN A 210 -4.17 -4.78 -5.79
CA ASN A 210 -3.98 -5.94 -6.67
C ASN A 210 -5.01 -5.97 -7.81
N LEU A 211 -6.29 -5.72 -7.52
CA LEU A 211 -7.36 -5.67 -8.52
C LEU A 211 -7.07 -4.62 -9.61
N LEU A 212 -6.52 -3.48 -9.23
CA LEU A 212 -6.12 -2.41 -10.14
C LEU A 212 -4.89 -2.77 -11.00
N SER A 213 -4.01 -3.65 -10.50
CA SER A 213 -2.79 -4.07 -11.20
C SER A 213 -3.01 -5.23 -12.18
N MET A 214 -4.05 -6.05 -11.98
CA MET A 214 -4.33 -7.24 -12.80
C MET A 214 -5.13 -6.96 -14.09
N LYS A 215 -5.70 -5.77 -14.26
CA LYS A 215 -6.54 -5.40 -15.43
C LYS A 215 -5.82 -4.49 -16.45
N LYS A 216 -4.52 -4.70 -16.66
CA LYS A 216 -3.76 -3.99 -17.70
C LYS A 216 -3.88 -4.65 -19.07
#